data_AF-A0A9E3A512-F1
#
_entry.id   AF-A0A9E3A512-F1
#
_cell.length_a   1.000
_cell.length_b   1.000
_cell.length_c   1.000
_cell.angle_alpha   90.00
_cell.angle_beta   90.00
_cell.angle_gamma   90.00
#
_symmetry.space_group_name_H-M   'P 1'
#
loop_
_entity.id
_entity.type
_entity.pdbx_description
1 polymer ?
#
loop_
_entity_poly.entity_id
_entity_poly.type
_entity_poly.pdbx_seq_one_letter_code
_entity_poly.pdbx_strand_id
1 'polypeptide(L)'
;MKTTTFALVLGIAYLLLGLMGLVPLFLVPPPIDAPPTNFTLLYGYLLGLFAVNLLASVLHIVIGAWGVSAGSGRSNAIRFCRDSAVLFGALALLGMFPGLNTLFGMMPINGNDVWLNALTGLAAAYFGWREPISAKDRRHILGDRRQRMLPIARERRFGLADRREGFGSMAPGF
;
A
#
# COMPACT_ATOMS: atom_id res chain seq x y z
N MET A 1 -13.18 -1.78 -8.35
CA MET A 1 -11.84 -1.26 -8.75
C MET A 1 -10.75 -2.13 -8.11
N LYS A 2 -9.69 -2.47 -8.84
CA LYS A 2 -8.54 -3.25 -8.31
C LYS A 2 -7.61 -2.33 -7.50
N THR A 3 -6.87 -2.88 -6.53
CA THR A 3 -5.89 -2.13 -5.72
C THR A 3 -4.79 -1.48 -6.59
N THR A 4 -4.36 -2.13 -7.67
CA THR A 4 -3.41 -1.56 -8.63
C THR A 4 -3.98 -0.36 -9.39
N THR A 5 -5.23 -0.44 -9.83
CA THR A 5 -5.93 0.69 -10.49
C THR A 5 -6.07 1.87 -9.53
N PHE A 6 -6.43 1.62 -8.27
CA PHE A 6 -6.48 2.67 -7.25
C PHE A 6 -5.12 3.31 -7.02
N ALA A 7 -4.07 2.51 -6.84
CA ALA A 7 -2.71 3.02 -6.67
C ALA A 7 -2.26 3.87 -7.86
N LEU A 8 -2.60 3.47 -9.08
CA LEU A 8 -2.31 4.25 -10.29
C LEU A 8 -3.03 5.59 -10.29
N VAL A 9 -4.34 5.60 -10.03
CA VAL A 9 -5.15 6.84 -10.02
C VAL A 9 -4.65 7.79 -8.95
N LEU A 10 -4.40 7.28 -7.74
CA LEU A 10 -3.85 8.07 -6.63
C LEU A 10 -2.45 8.59 -6.97
N GLY A 11 -1.59 7.75 -7.55
CA GLY A 11 -0.26 8.14 -8.02
C GLY A 11 -0.31 9.28 -9.05
N ILE A 12 -1.16 9.16 -10.07
CA ILE A 12 -1.34 10.20 -11.09
C ILE A 12 -1.85 11.51 -10.45
N ALA A 13 -2.85 11.43 -9.57
CA ALA A 13 -3.40 12.61 -8.90
C ALA A 13 -2.34 13.36 -8.09
N TYR A 14 -1.57 12.65 -7.25
CA TYR A 14 -0.51 13.25 -6.45
C TYR A 14 0.65 13.78 -7.31
N LEU A 15 0.98 13.10 -8.42
CA LEU A 15 1.98 13.59 -9.36
C LEU A 15 1.54 14.90 -10.01
N LEU A 16 0.27 15.01 -10.43
CA LEU A 16 -0.29 16.23 -10.99
C LEU A 16 -0.32 17.37 -9.97
N LEU A 17 -0.75 17.12 -8.73
CA LEU A 17 -0.72 18.11 -7.65
C LEU A 17 0.69 18.64 -7.41
N GLY A 18 1.67 17.73 -7.37
CA GLY A 18 3.07 18.10 -7.18
C GLY A 18 3.61 18.93 -8.35
N LEU A 19 3.33 18.56 -9.59
CA LEU A 19 3.72 19.32 -10.77
C LEU A 19 3.05 20.71 -10.81
N MET A 20 1.77 20.81 -10.50
CA MET A 20 1.06 22.09 -10.46
C MET A 20 1.60 23.00 -9.34
N GLY A 21 1.99 22.44 -8.20
CA GLY A 21 2.61 23.20 -7.11
C GLY A 21 4.01 23.75 -7.45
N LEU A 22 4.68 23.22 -8.47
CA LEU A 22 5.94 23.79 -8.98
C LEU A 22 5.73 24.97 -9.94
N VAL A 23 4.50 25.19 -10.40
CA VAL A 23 4.18 26.23 -11.38
C VAL A 23 3.47 27.39 -10.67
N PRO A 24 4.12 28.56 -10.53
CA PRO A 24 3.55 29.71 -9.81
C PRO A 24 2.19 30.18 -10.35
N LEU A 25 1.89 29.92 -11.63
CA LEU A 25 0.61 30.28 -12.26
C LEU A 25 -0.61 29.66 -11.56
N PHE A 26 -0.46 28.51 -10.91
CA PHE A 26 -1.56 27.85 -10.20
C PHE A 26 -1.61 28.18 -8.70
N LEU A 27 -0.69 29.01 -8.21
CA LEU A 27 -0.57 29.37 -6.81
C LEU A 27 -1.21 30.74 -6.55
N VAL A 28 -2.17 30.76 -5.63
CA VAL A 28 -2.73 31.99 -5.09
C VAL A 28 -1.91 32.40 -3.86
N PRO A 29 -1.60 33.69 -3.67
CA PRO A 29 -0.91 34.15 -2.48
C PRO A 29 -1.61 33.71 -1.18
N PRO A 30 -0.87 33.39 -0.12
CA PRO A 30 -1.46 33.00 1.17
C PRO A 30 -2.38 34.10 1.73
N PRO A 31 -3.58 33.75 2.25
CA PRO A 31 -4.42 34.68 2.99
C PRO A 31 -3.70 35.24 4.23
N ILE A 32 -4.15 36.41 4.71
CA ILE A 32 -3.57 37.08 5.90
C ILE A 32 -3.56 36.17 7.15
N ASP A 33 -4.55 35.29 7.28
CA ASP A 33 -4.70 34.39 8.43
C ASP A 33 -3.97 33.04 8.27
N ALA A 34 -3.16 32.89 7.21
CA ALA A 34 -2.44 31.65 6.95
C ALA A 34 -1.31 31.44 7.98
N PRO A 35 -1.12 30.21 8.50
CA PRO A 35 -0.03 29.89 9.40
C PRO A 35 1.33 30.21 8.77
N PRO A 36 2.22 30.94 9.47
CA PRO A 36 3.55 31.22 8.95
C PRO A 36 4.36 29.94 8.85
N THR A 37 5.10 29.80 7.75
CA THR A 37 6.07 28.71 7.54
C THR A 37 7.47 29.30 7.49
N ASN A 38 8.45 28.60 8.06
CA ASN A 38 9.86 28.96 7.98
C ASN A 38 10.42 28.78 6.56
N PHE A 39 9.72 28.01 5.71
CA PHE A 39 10.11 27.71 4.35
C PHE A 39 9.07 28.23 3.36
N THR A 40 9.31 29.42 2.83
CA THR A 40 8.37 30.19 2.01
C THR A 40 8.55 30.03 0.51
N LEU A 41 9.52 29.23 0.06
CA LEU A 41 9.78 29.05 -1.37
C LEU A 41 8.61 28.31 -2.03
N LEU A 42 8.02 28.94 -3.05
CA LEU A 42 6.78 28.54 -3.70
C LEU A 42 5.61 28.35 -2.73
N TYR A 43 5.62 29.07 -1.60
CA TYR A 43 4.51 29.01 -0.66
C TYR A 43 3.29 29.75 -1.21
N GLY A 44 2.19 29.02 -1.37
CA GLY A 44 0.94 29.53 -1.90
C GLY A 44 -0.18 28.49 -1.80
N TYR A 45 -1.38 28.90 -2.15
CA TYR A 45 -2.55 28.03 -2.16
C TYR A 45 -2.79 27.53 -3.58
N LEU A 46 -2.57 26.23 -3.80
CA LEU A 46 -2.84 25.57 -5.06
C LEU A 46 -4.34 25.58 -5.33
N LEU A 47 -4.74 26.14 -6.47
CA LEU A 47 -6.13 26.39 -6.85
C LEU A 47 -6.90 27.25 -5.82
N GLY A 48 -6.18 27.98 -4.96
CA GLY A 48 -6.78 28.75 -3.86
C GLY A 48 -7.29 27.91 -2.69
N LEU A 49 -7.07 26.59 -2.68
CA LEU A 49 -7.65 25.67 -1.69
C LEU A 49 -6.60 24.99 -0.81
N PHE A 50 -5.51 24.48 -1.39
CA PHE A 50 -4.54 23.63 -0.71
C PHE A 50 -3.25 24.39 -0.47
N ALA A 51 -2.84 24.52 0.79
CA ALA A 51 -1.60 25.20 1.11
C ALA A 51 -0.42 24.31 0.71
N VAL A 52 0.40 24.79 -0.21
CA VAL A 52 1.57 24.05 -0.72
C VAL A 52 2.80 24.94 -0.70
N ASN A 53 3.96 24.31 -0.64
CA ASN A 53 5.25 24.91 -0.91
C ASN A 53 6.13 23.93 -1.70
N LEU A 54 7.38 24.30 -2.00
CA LEU A 54 8.27 23.41 -2.74
C LEU A 54 8.40 22.02 -2.07
N LEU A 55 8.51 21.95 -0.73
CA LEU A 55 8.61 20.66 -0.03
C LEU A 55 7.36 19.82 -0.21
N ALA A 56 6.18 20.44 -0.08
CA ALA A 56 4.92 19.76 -0.36
C ALA A 56 4.90 19.25 -1.79
N SER A 57 5.24 20.07 -2.78
CA SER A 57 5.25 19.68 -4.19
C SER A 57 6.18 18.51 -4.48
N VAL A 58 7.38 18.52 -3.90
CA VAL A 58 8.34 17.41 -4.03
C VAL A 58 7.78 16.13 -3.38
N LEU A 59 7.21 16.21 -2.18
CA LEU A 59 6.58 15.06 -1.54
C LEU A 59 5.42 14.50 -2.37
N HIS A 60 4.57 15.37 -2.94
CA HIS A 60 3.50 14.97 -3.85
C HIS A 60 4.04 14.24 -5.09
N ILE A 61 5.14 14.73 -5.69
CA ILE A 61 5.79 14.06 -6.82
C ILE A 61 6.35 12.69 -6.42
N VAL A 62 7.03 12.58 -5.28
CA VAL A 62 7.60 11.31 -4.80
C VAL A 62 6.51 10.28 -4.54
N ILE A 63 5.44 10.67 -3.84
CA ILE A 63 4.29 9.80 -3.58
C ILE A 63 3.59 9.43 -4.89
N GLY A 64 3.44 10.41 -5.80
CA GLY A 64 2.85 10.22 -7.11
C GLY A 64 3.61 9.18 -7.95
N ALA A 65 4.94 9.33 -8.05
CA ALA A 65 5.81 8.40 -8.74
C ALA A 65 5.77 6.99 -8.14
N TRP A 66 5.73 6.88 -6.81
CA TRP A 66 5.58 5.58 -6.13
C TRP A 66 4.21 4.95 -6.42
N GLY A 67 3.12 5.72 -6.41
CA GLY A 67 1.79 5.25 -6.77
C GLY A 67 1.69 4.77 -8.21
N VAL A 68 2.29 5.50 -9.16
CA VAL A 68 2.38 5.07 -10.58
C VAL A 68 3.17 3.77 -10.70
N SER A 69 4.35 3.67 -10.07
CA SER A 69 5.14 2.44 -10.04
C SER A 69 4.35 1.24 -9.48
N ALA A 70 3.56 1.47 -8.43
CA ALA A 70 2.73 0.45 -7.82
C ALA A 70 1.55 0.04 -8.72
N GLY A 71 0.96 1.01 -9.42
CA GLY A 71 -0.09 0.79 -10.41
C GLY A 71 0.36 0.02 -11.65
N SER A 72 1.60 0.27 -12.12
CA SER A 72 2.22 -0.44 -13.23
C SER A 72 2.71 -1.86 -12.89
N GLY A 73 2.57 -2.30 -11.63
CA GLY A 73 3.02 -3.61 -11.17
C GLY A 73 4.51 -3.73 -10.89
N ARG A 74 5.26 -2.61 -10.92
CA ARG A 74 6.69 -2.58 -10.60
C ARG A 74 6.94 -2.63 -9.09
N SER A 75 5.98 -2.16 -8.29
CA SER A 75 6.00 -2.25 -6.82
C SER A 75 4.70 -2.80 -6.24
N ASN A 76 4.73 -3.23 -4.99
CA ASN A 76 3.58 -3.84 -4.32
C ASN A 76 2.48 -2.80 -4.01
N ALA A 77 1.37 -2.84 -4.77
CA ALA A 77 0.23 -1.94 -4.61
C ALA A 77 -0.46 -2.00 -3.25
N ILE A 78 -0.51 -3.19 -2.61
CA ILE A 78 -1.10 -3.32 -1.27
C ILE A 78 -0.22 -2.60 -0.25
N ARG A 79 1.11 -2.78 -0.34
CA ARG A 79 2.05 -2.12 0.56
C ARG A 79 1.98 -0.60 0.38
N PHE A 80 1.98 -0.12 -0.86
CA PHE A 80 1.77 1.31 -1.16
C PHE A 80 0.49 1.85 -0.50
N CYS A 81 -0.66 1.17 -0.65
CA CYS A 81 -1.91 1.62 -0.05
C CYS A 81 -1.85 1.64 1.49
N ARG A 82 -1.21 0.66 2.13
CA ARG A 82 -1.05 0.62 3.59
C ARG A 82 -0.14 1.74 4.09
N ASP A 83 1.01 1.90 3.45
CA ASP A 83 1.99 2.93 3.81
C ASP A 83 1.37 4.33 3.59
N SER A 84 0.62 4.50 2.50
CA SER A 84 -0.12 5.74 2.21
C SER A 84 -1.22 6.01 3.24
N ALA A 85 -1.97 5.00 3.66
CA ALA A 85 -2.98 5.15 4.70
C ALA A 85 -2.40 5.63 6.03
N VAL A 86 -1.26 5.05 6.43
CA VAL A 86 -0.55 5.47 7.64
C VAL A 86 -0.01 6.88 7.49
N LEU A 87 0.66 7.19 6.37
CA LEU A 87 1.23 8.50 6.10
C LEU A 87 0.15 9.58 6.10
N PHE A 88 -0.85 9.46 5.24
CA PHE A 88 -1.92 10.45 5.10
C PHE A 88 -2.83 10.51 6.32
N GLY A 89 -3.04 9.39 7.01
CA GLY A 89 -3.73 9.37 8.31
C GLY A 89 -2.97 10.16 9.37
N ALA A 90 -1.64 9.97 9.47
CA ALA A 90 -0.80 10.74 10.39
C ALA A 90 -0.80 12.23 10.04
N LEU A 91 -0.68 12.60 8.76
CA LEU A 91 -0.72 13.99 8.30
C LEU A 91 -2.07 14.66 8.63
N ALA A 92 -3.18 13.95 8.42
CA ALA A 92 -4.51 14.45 8.77
C ALA A 92 -4.64 14.68 10.28
N LEU A 93 -4.18 13.72 11.10
CA LEU A 93 -4.21 13.87 12.56
C LEU A 93 -3.36 15.05 13.02
N LEU A 94 -2.13 15.19 12.51
CA LEU A 94 -1.25 16.32 12.85
C LEU A 94 -1.88 17.66 12.45
N GLY A 95 -2.44 17.75 11.24
CA GLY A 95 -3.05 18.97 10.74
C GLY A 95 -4.32 19.41 11.48
N MET A 96 -5.00 18.50 12.18
CA MET A 96 -6.15 18.85 13.04
C MET A 96 -5.74 19.59 14.33
N PHE A 97 -4.51 19.44 14.80
CA PHE A 97 -4.06 20.05 16.06
C PHE A 97 -3.45 21.44 15.83
N PRO A 98 -3.97 22.50 16.49
CA PRO A 98 -3.35 23.82 16.48
C PRO A 98 -1.92 23.73 17.04
N GLY A 99 -0.92 24.15 16.26
CA GLY A 99 0.51 24.05 16.62
C GLY A 99 1.26 22.91 15.92
N LEU A 100 0.55 21.91 15.37
CA LEU A 100 1.10 20.87 14.49
C LEU A 100 0.58 21.00 13.05
N ASN A 101 -0.04 22.14 12.74
CA ASN A 101 -0.62 22.51 11.46
C ASN A 101 0.44 22.80 10.36
N THR A 102 1.71 22.64 10.71
CA THR A 102 2.85 22.61 9.78
C THR A 102 3.74 21.42 10.15
N LEU A 103 4.30 20.73 9.15
CA LEU A 103 5.34 19.73 9.40
C LEU A 103 6.62 20.43 9.80
N PHE A 104 6.89 20.45 11.10
CA PHE A 104 8.08 21.06 11.71
C PHE A 104 8.27 22.54 11.34
N GLY A 105 7.17 23.28 11.11
CA GLY A 105 7.23 24.68 10.66
C GLY A 105 7.64 24.85 9.20
N MET A 106 7.89 23.78 8.45
CA MET A 106 8.38 23.86 7.07
C MET A 106 7.30 23.65 6.04
N MET A 107 6.48 22.61 6.16
CA MET A 107 5.46 22.29 5.16
C MET A 107 4.05 22.54 5.73
N PRO A 108 3.22 23.36 5.08
CA PRO A 108 1.84 23.56 5.52
C PRO A 108 1.03 22.25 5.42
N ILE A 109 0.26 21.91 6.45
CA ILE A 109 -0.67 20.76 6.47
C ILE A 109 -2.04 21.13 7.05
N ASN A 110 -2.39 22.40 6.93
CA ASN A 110 -3.53 23.03 7.59
C ASN A 110 -4.74 23.18 6.64
N GLY A 111 -5.89 23.54 7.21
CA GLY A 111 -7.09 23.88 6.42
C GLY A 111 -7.57 22.70 5.57
N ASN A 112 -7.68 22.90 4.26
CA ASN A 112 -8.21 21.89 3.34
C ASN A 112 -7.27 20.68 3.16
N ASP A 113 -5.97 20.85 3.43
CA ASP A 113 -5.02 19.74 3.35
C ASP A 113 -5.34 18.66 4.38
N VAL A 114 -5.86 19.03 5.55
CA VAL A 114 -6.32 18.07 6.57
C VAL A 114 -7.37 17.12 5.99
N TRP A 115 -8.37 17.68 5.29
CA TRP A 115 -9.44 16.91 4.66
C TRP A 115 -8.93 16.07 3.50
N LEU A 116 -8.06 16.62 2.65
CA LEU A 116 -7.43 15.89 1.55
C LEU A 116 -6.65 14.68 2.07
N ASN A 117 -5.83 14.88 3.11
CA ASN A 117 -5.07 13.83 3.77
C ASN A 117 -6.01 12.80 4.41
N ALA A 118 -7.07 13.23 5.10
CA ALA A 118 -8.01 12.31 5.76
C ALA A 118 -8.74 11.42 4.74
N LEU A 119 -9.27 12.02 3.67
CA LEU A 119 -9.96 11.29 2.60
C LEU A 119 -9.01 10.33 1.88
N THR A 120 -7.79 10.79 1.57
CA THR A 120 -6.77 9.94 0.94
C THR A 120 -6.40 8.78 1.86
N GLY A 121 -6.18 9.04 3.14
CA GLY A 121 -5.83 8.04 4.15
C GLY A 121 -6.93 6.99 4.30
N LEU A 122 -8.18 7.40 4.39
CA LEU A 122 -9.34 6.50 4.48
C LEU A 122 -9.50 5.64 3.21
N ALA A 123 -9.39 6.25 2.03
CA ALA A 123 -9.46 5.51 0.77
C ALA A 123 -8.31 4.50 0.65
N ALA A 124 -7.09 4.92 0.99
CA ALA A 124 -5.93 4.05 1.00
C ALA A 124 -6.05 2.91 2.02
N ALA A 125 -6.60 3.18 3.21
CA ALA A 125 -6.88 2.15 4.21
C ALA A 125 -7.87 1.11 3.68
N TYR A 126 -8.95 1.57 3.06
CA TYR A 126 -9.95 0.69 2.46
C TYR A 126 -9.34 -0.25 1.41
N PHE A 127 -8.49 0.24 0.50
CA PHE A 127 -7.86 -0.60 -0.53
C PHE A 127 -6.64 -1.39 -0.06
N GLY A 128 -5.93 -0.92 0.97
CA GLY A 128 -4.74 -1.57 1.54
C GLY A 128 -5.05 -2.71 2.52
N TRP A 129 -6.18 -2.64 3.22
CA TRP A 129 -6.67 -3.71 4.10
C TRP A 129 -7.84 -4.50 3.54
N ARG A 130 -8.35 -4.17 2.35
CA ARG A 130 -9.16 -5.11 1.57
C ARG A 130 -8.33 -6.36 1.28
N GLU A 131 -8.60 -7.41 2.02
CA GLU A 131 -7.87 -8.66 1.92
C GLU A 131 -8.01 -9.28 0.53
N PRO A 132 -6.91 -9.73 -0.12
CA PRO A 132 -6.97 -10.97 -0.86
C PRO A 132 -6.86 -12.11 0.16
N ILE A 133 -7.97 -12.46 0.82
CA ILE A 133 -8.09 -13.65 1.69
C ILE A 133 -7.45 -14.87 0.98
N SER A 134 -7.58 -14.91 -0.34
CA SER A 134 -7.05 -15.95 -1.22
C SER A 134 -5.51 -16.10 -1.26
N ALA A 135 -4.69 -15.05 -1.08
CA ALA A 135 -3.24 -15.17 -1.33
C ALA A 135 -2.42 -15.70 -0.14
N LYS A 136 -2.91 -15.45 1.08
CA LYS A 136 -2.30 -15.96 2.32
C LYS A 136 -2.74 -17.40 2.56
N ASP A 137 -4.03 -17.69 2.36
CA ASP A 137 -4.58 -19.04 2.44
C ASP A 137 -4.03 -19.94 1.34
N ARG A 138 -3.89 -19.49 0.08
CA ARG A 138 -3.32 -20.34 -0.98
C ARG A 138 -1.87 -20.71 -0.71
N ARG A 139 -1.05 -19.82 -0.12
CA ARG A 139 0.34 -20.18 0.25
C ARG A 139 0.38 -21.17 1.40
N HIS A 140 -0.51 -21.04 2.38
CA HIS A 140 -0.67 -22.03 3.44
C HIS A 140 -1.11 -23.38 2.87
N ILE A 141 -2.17 -23.40 2.04
CA ILE A 141 -2.70 -24.61 1.39
C ILE A 141 -1.68 -25.26 0.45
N LEU A 142 -0.93 -24.48 -0.33
CA LEU A 142 0.12 -25.00 -1.22
C LEU A 142 1.34 -25.51 -0.45
N GLY A 143 1.71 -24.86 0.66
CA GLY A 143 2.75 -25.33 1.57
C GLY A 143 2.37 -26.66 2.24
N ASP A 144 1.11 -26.74 2.69
CA ASP A 144 0.54 -27.94 3.32
C ASP A 144 0.43 -29.10 2.32
N ARG A 145 0.06 -28.81 1.05
CA ARG A 145 0.12 -29.80 -0.05
C ARG A 145 1.54 -30.28 -0.35
N ARG A 146 2.54 -29.39 -0.32
CA ARG A 146 3.95 -29.79 -0.52
C ARG A 146 4.43 -30.71 0.60
N GLN A 147 4.04 -30.46 1.84
CA GLN A 147 4.38 -31.35 2.96
C GLN A 147 3.67 -32.71 2.85
N ARG A 148 2.43 -32.73 2.35
CA ARG A 148 1.70 -33.97 2.05
C ARG A 148 2.25 -34.78 0.87
N MET A 149 3.05 -34.16 0.00
CA MET A 149 3.69 -34.78 -1.17
C MET A 149 5.17 -35.13 -0.95
N LEU A 150 5.73 -34.88 0.25
CA LEU A 150 7.02 -35.48 0.58
C LEU A 150 6.84 -37.00 0.64
N PRO A 151 7.74 -37.80 0.02
CA PRO A 151 7.66 -39.25 0.11
C PRO A 151 7.71 -39.61 1.60
N ILE A 152 6.64 -40.23 2.09
CA ILE A 152 6.55 -40.66 3.48
C ILE A 152 7.67 -41.69 3.65
N ALA A 153 8.72 -41.35 4.38
CA ALA A 153 9.89 -42.22 4.62
C ALA A 153 9.53 -43.57 5.29
N ARG A 154 8.28 -43.71 5.73
CA ARG A 154 7.65 -44.93 6.25
C ARG A 154 6.26 -45.12 5.65
N GLU A 155 6.11 -45.09 4.33
CA GLU A 155 4.91 -45.64 3.73
C GLU A 155 4.96 -47.17 3.87
N ARG A 156 4.40 -47.71 4.97
CA ARG A 156 4.14 -49.16 5.12
C ARG A 156 2.99 -49.57 4.19
N ARG A 157 3.11 -49.27 2.89
CA ARG A 157 2.32 -49.98 1.89
C ARG A 157 2.99 -51.32 1.69
N PHE A 158 2.49 -52.32 2.42
CA PHE A 158 2.61 -53.71 2.01
C PHE A 158 2.12 -53.79 0.57
N GLY A 159 3.07 -53.93 -0.36
CA GLY A 159 2.80 -53.96 -1.78
C GLY A 159 1.97 -55.19 -2.13
N LEU A 160 1.24 -55.11 -3.25
CA LEU A 160 0.52 -56.22 -3.88
C LEU A 160 1.36 -57.49 -4.11
N ALA A 161 2.69 -57.40 -3.98
CA ALA A 161 3.62 -58.53 -4.04
C ALA A 161 3.45 -59.53 -2.89
N ASP A 162 3.06 -59.09 -1.69
CA ASP A 162 2.97 -59.97 -0.50
C ASP A 162 1.73 -60.88 -0.49
N ARG A 163 0.80 -60.72 -1.43
CA ARG A 163 -0.38 -61.59 -1.53
C ARG A 163 -0.12 -62.91 -2.26
N ARG A 164 1.06 -63.08 -2.87
CA ARG A 164 1.40 -64.29 -3.66
C ARG A 164 2.17 -65.35 -2.88
N GLU A 165 2.74 -65.01 -1.72
CA GLU A 165 3.47 -65.95 -0.86
C GLU A 165 2.54 -66.81 0.02
N GLY A 166 1.22 -66.58 -0.04
CA GLY A 166 0.22 -67.25 0.81
C GLY A 166 -0.36 -68.57 0.29
N PHE A 167 0.11 -69.13 -0.83
CA PHE A 167 -0.38 -70.40 -1.35
C PHE A 167 0.75 -71.30 -1.83
N GLY A 168 0.97 -72.41 -1.11
CA GLY A 168 1.60 -73.60 -1.69
C GLY A 168 2.80 -74.16 -0.94
N SER A 169 2.61 -74.65 0.29
CA SER A 169 3.39 -75.77 0.81
C SER A 169 2.45 -76.92 1.18
N MET A 170 1.83 -77.51 0.15
CA MET A 170 1.24 -78.83 0.27
C MET A 170 2.39 -79.84 0.23
N ALA A 171 2.81 -80.31 1.40
CA ALA A 171 3.82 -81.34 1.55
C ALA A 171 3.31 -82.69 0.99
N PRO A 172 4.10 -83.43 0.19
CA PRO A 172 3.78 -84.81 -0.18
C PRO A 172 4.53 -85.83 0.71
N GLY A 173 3.81 -86.87 1.15
CA GLY A 173 4.33 -88.15 1.70
C GLY A 173 4.88 -88.06 3.13
N PHE A 174 4.59 -88.96 4.06
CA PHE A 174 4.14 -90.36 4.03
C PHE A 174 3.27 -90.65 5.25
#